data_AF-A0A2N0B371-F1
#
_entry.id   AF-A0A2N0B371-F1
#
_cell.length_a   1.000
_cell.length_b   1.000
_cell.length_c   1.000
_cell.angle_alpha   90.00
_cell.angle_beta   90.00
_cell.angle_gamma   90.00
#
_symmetry.space_group_name_H-M   'P 1'
#
loop_
_entity.id
_entity.type
_entity.pdbx_description
1 polymer ?
#
loop_
_entity_poly.entity_id
_entity_poly.type
_entity_poly.pdbx_seq_one_letter_code
_entity_poly.pdbx_strand_id
1 'polypeptide(L)'
;MRITYYVSGHGFGHISRSAEIVFHLLRGYPDLEIELVTSRGEFLDTLSLNPEDVLLKERLKVRDKTVDVGMMQKDSLSIDVKSTEIALEEFNLQKSYMQISEIEACLDFETDLVISDAASLPFTVADKIKVPSLFVGNFTWDFIYAGYADQSSVFARAAEVFYSEYYHATFGLLLPFDCPAESLPERKKIGLVGRKPSLDKRNAKERFGLSENIMNLLFSFGAYGLKDAPFRWDSLDPKRYRIVLSGTDMNLSDIPENLRSSVSTFSNVHYPDLVAACDY
;
A
#
# COMPACT_ATOMS: atom_id res chain seq x y z
N MET A 1 -9.50 -17.77 16.55
CA MET A 1 -10.11 -16.55 15.97
C MET A 1 -9.66 -16.45 14.53
N ARG A 2 -10.53 -16.05 13.62
CA ARG A 2 -10.24 -15.95 12.19
C ARG A 2 -10.52 -14.55 11.66
N ILE A 3 -9.53 -13.95 11.00
CA ILE A 3 -9.63 -12.61 10.43
C ILE A 3 -9.59 -12.69 8.92
N THR A 4 -10.56 -12.08 8.26
CA THR A 4 -10.45 -11.81 6.81
C THR A 4 -9.95 -10.38 6.64
N TYR A 5 -8.73 -10.25 6.14
CA TYR A 5 -8.00 -9.00 5.98
C TYR A 5 -7.98 -8.61 4.50
N TYR A 6 -8.68 -7.55 4.16
CA TYR A 6 -8.74 -7.00 2.81
C TYR A 6 -7.71 -5.89 2.63
N VAL A 7 -6.98 -5.92 1.52
CA VAL A 7 -6.03 -4.86 1.17
C VAL A 7 -6.30 -4.36 -0.23
N SER A 8 -6.51 -3.04 -0.32
CA SER A 8 -6.60 -2.32 -1.59
C SER A 8 -5.52 -2.74 -2.57
N GLY A 9 -5.89 -2.88 -3.85
CA GLY A 9 -4.93 -3.11 -4.94
C GLY A 9 -4.09 -1.88 -5.31
N HIS A 10 -4.45 -0.71 -4.76
CA HIS A 10 -3.87 0.58 -5.12
C HIS A 10 -2.53 0.83 -4.41
N GLY A 11 -1.43 0.75 -5.16
CA GLY A 11 -0.10 1.11 -4.69
C GLY A 11 0.52 0.11 -3.69
N PHE A 12 1.86 0.05 -3.66
CA PHE A 12 2.58 -0.90 -2.80
C PHE A 12 2.52 -0.57 -1.31
N GLY A 13 2.20 0.68 -0.96
CA GLY A 13 2.13 1.12 0.45
C GLY A 13 1.11 0.33 1.27
N HIS A 14 -0.06 0.02 0.69
CA HIS A 14 -1.16 -0.68 1.35
C HIS A 14 -0.75 -2.12 1.73
N ILE A 15 -0.22 -2.88 0.76
CA ILE A 15 0.24 -4.24 1.03
C ILE A 15 1.46 -4.29 1.95
N SER A 16 2.41 -3.35 1.80
CA SER A 16 3.60 -3.33 2.67
C SER A 16 3.25 -3.08 4.13
N ARG A 17 2.33 -2.16 4.44
CA ARG A 17 1.94 -1.91 5.84
C ARG A 17 1.02 -3.00 6.37
N SER A 18 0.09 -3.49 5.55
CA SER A 18 -0.84 -4.53 5.97
C SER A 18 -0.12 -5.84 6.27
N ALA A 19 0.93 -6.17 5.51
CA ALA A 19 1.80 -7.29 5.83
C ALA A 19 2.45 -7.15 7.22
N GLU A 20 2.96 -5.98 7.58
CA GLU A 20 3.53 -5.75 8.92
C GLU A 20 2.50 -5.95 10.03
N ILE A 21 1.25 -5.51 9.83
CA ILE A 21 0.15 -5.73 10.78
C ILE A 21 -0.16 -7.22 10.89
N VAL A 22 -0.36 -7.89 9.75
CA VAL A 22 -0.69 -9.32 9.67
C VAL A 22 0.38 -10.16 10.38
N PHE A 23 1.66 -9.96 10.06
CA PHE A 23 2.73 -10.72 10.70
C PHE A 23 2.87 -10.36 12.19
N HIS A 24 2.69 -9.10 12.58
CA HIS A 24 2.68 -8.73 14.00
C HIS A 24 1.57 -9.46 14.77
N LEU A 25 0.36 -9.53 14.22
CA LEU A 25 -0.77 -10.25 14.81
C LEU A 25 -0.49 -11.75 14.89
N LEU A 26 -0.01 -12.36 13.81
CA LEU A 26 0.29 -13.80 13.80
C LEU A 26 1.39 -14.19 14.79
N ARG A 27 2.40 -13.33 15.00
CA ARG A 27 3.43 -13.53 16.04
C ARG A 27 2.87 -13.41 17.45
N GLY A 28 1.96 -12.47 17.68
CA GLY A 28 1.38 -12.20 19.00
C GLY A 28 0.29 -13.19 19.44
N TYR A 29 -0.40 -13.82 18.48
CA TYR A 29 -1.57 -14.67 18.74
C TYR A 29 -1.39 -16.05 18.04
N PRO A 30 -0.99 -17.10 18.77
CA PRO A 30 -0.71 -18.43 18.20
C PRO A 30 -1.93 -19.10 17.53
N ASP A 31 -3.13 -18.89 18.05
CA ASP A 31 -4.38 -19.49 17.56
C ASP A 31 -5.13 -18.60 16.55
N LEU A 32 -4.47 -17.53 16.06
CA LEU A 32 -5.01 -16.65 15.04
C LEU A 32 -4.73 -17.23 13.65
N GLU A 33 -5.78 -17.30 12.83
CA GLU A 33 -5.68 -17.54 11.39
C GLU A 33 -6.11 -16.28 10.63
N ILE A 34 -5.44 -15.99 9.52
CA ILE A 34 -5.75 -14.84 8.68
C ILE A 34 -5.94 -15.29 7.23
N GLU A 35 -7.05 -14.89 6.61
CA GLU A 35 -7.19 -14.86 5.16
C GLU A 35 -6.91 -13.44 4.66
N LEU A 36 -5.82 -13.27 3.91
CA LEU A 36 -5.44 -12.02 3.28
C LEU A 36 -5.97 -11.97 1.83
N VAL A 37 -6.83 -11.00 1.54
CA VAL A 37 -7.51 -10.85 0.26
C VAL A 37 -7.00 -9.59 -0.44
N THR A 38 -6.27 -9.77 -1.54
CA THR A 38 -5.65 -8.66 -2.28
C THR A 38 -5.17 -9.10 -3.65
N SER A 39 -5.17 -8.19 -4.63
CA SER A 39 -4.53 -8.39 -5.95
C SER A 39 -3.02 -8.16 -5.96
N ARG A 40 -2.43 -7.89 -4.79
CA ARG A 40 -0.99 -7.62 -4.61
C ARG A 40 -0.29 -8.70 -3.77
N GLY A 41 -0.83 -9.91 -3.72
CA GLY A 41 -0.33 -11.00 -2.87
C GLY A 41 1.13 -11.39 -3.15
N GLU A 42 1.54 -11.33 -4.42
CA GLU A 42 2.93 -11.58 -4.86
C GLU A 42 3.96 -10.66 -4.17
N PHE A 43 3.54 -9.48 -3.71
CA PHE A 43 4.43 -8.54 -3.03
C PHE A 43 4.96 -9.11 -1.71
N LEU A 44 4.25 -10.04 -1.08
CA LEU A 44 4.71 -10.69 0.15
C LEU A 44 6.03 -11.44 -0.04
N ASP A 45 6.32 -11.91 -1.25
CA ASP A 45 7.57 -12.61 -1.55
C ASP A 45 8.76 -11.63 -1.69
N THR A 46 8.47 -10.35 -1.94
CA THR A 46 9.49 -9.29 -1.96
C THR A 46 9.83 -8.78 -0.56
N LEU A 47 8.96 -9.06 0.42
CA LEU A 47 9.24 -8.73 1.81
C LEU A 47 10.31 -9.69 2.32
N SER A 48 11.42 -9.15 2.82
CA SER A 48 12.41 -9.92 3.56
C SER A 48 11.78 -10.37 4.89
N LEU A 49 11.02 -11.46 4.82
CA LEU A 49 10.41 -12.09 5.98
C LEU A 49 11.51 -12.71 6.85
N ASN A 50 11.37 -12.60 8.17
CA ASN A 50 12.28 -13.28 9.07
C ASN A 50 12.11 -14.80 8.91
N PRO A 51 13.15 -15.61 9.16
CA PRO A 51 13.01 -17.07 9.13
C PRO A 51 11.86 -17.60 10.01
N GLU A 52 11.56 -16.91 11.11
CA GLU A 52 10.43 -17.20 12.01
C GLU A 52 9.06 -16.99 11.34
N ASP A 53 8.96 -16.10 10.35
CA ASP A 53 7.72 -15.80 9.64
C ASP A 53 7.33 -16.88 8.62
N VAL A 54 8.29 -17.73 8.22
CA VAL A 54 8.02 -18.83 7.30
C VAL A 54 6.99 -19.79 7.90
N LEU A 55 7.08 -20.07 9.20
CA LEU A 55 6.11 -20.91 9.92
C LEU A 55 4.75 -20.23 10.08
N LEU A 56 4.70 -18.90 10.03
CA LEU A 56 3.43 -18.15 10.10
C LEU A 56 2.62 -18.29 8.82
N LYS A 57 3.26 -18.63 7.69
CA LYS A 57 2.57 -18.84 6.40
C LYS A 57 1.53 -19.96 6.46
N GLU A 58 1.68 -20.94 7.36
CA GLU A 58 0.67 -22.00 7.55
C GLU A 58 -0.68 -21.46 8.07
N ARG A 59 -0.64 -20.33 8.78
CA ARG A 59 -1.81 -19.63 9.34
C ARG A 59 -2.23 -18.39 8.55
N LEU A 60 -1.59 -18.18 7.39
CA LEU A 60 -1.87 -17.08 6.48
C LEU A 60 -2.29 -17.64 5.11
N LYS A 61 -3.59 -17.59 4.82
CA LYS A 61 -4.11 -17.91 3.49
C LYS A 61 -4.13 -16.65 2.66
N VAL A 62 -3.60 -16.68 1.44
CA VAL A 62 -3.61 -15.52 0.53
C VAL A 62 -4.55 -15.82 -0.63
N ARG A 63 -5.51 -14.92 -0.87
CA ARG A 63 -6.47 -15.00 -1.96
C ARG A 63 -6.30 -13.82 -2.90
N ASP A 64 -5.93 -14.12 -4.15
CA ASP A 64 -5.77 -13.13 -5.20
C ASP A 64 -7.14 -12.63 -5.66
N LYS A 65 -7.50 -11.41 -5.21
CA LYS A 65 -8.77 -10.78 -5.57
C LYS A 65 -8.68 -9.25 -5.48
N THR A 66 -9.19 -8.59 -6.51
CA THR A 66 -9.44 -7.14 -6.51
C THR A 66 -10.73 -6.85 -5.74
N VAL A 67 -10.67 -5.97 -4.75
CA VAL A 67 -11.80 -5.63 -3.87
C VAL A 67 -12.15 -4.15 -3.87
N ASP A 68 -11.42 -3.35 -4.66
CA ASP A 68 -11.63 -1.94 -4.91
C ASP A 68 -11.02 -1.52 -6.26
N VAL A 69 -11.18 -0.26 -6.63
CA VAL A 69 -10.66 0.31 -7.89
C VAL A 69 -9.44 1.20 -7.63
N GLY A 70 -9.52 2.05 -6.61
CA GLY A 70 -8.55 3.10 -6.34
C GLY A 70 -8.53 4.19 -7.40
N MET A 71 -7.35 4.79 -7.65
CA MET A 71 -7.11 5.71 -8.76
C MET A 71 -6.12 5.10 -9.75
N MET A 72 -6.46 5.13 -11.03
CA MET A 72 -5.54 4.73 -12.10
C MET A 72 -4.47 5.82 -12.26
N GLN A 73 -3.21 5.41 -12.40
CA GLN A 73 -2.06 6.31 -12.51
C GLN A 73 -1.44 6.18 -13.90
N LYS A 74 -1.02 7.30 -14.50
CA LYS A 74 -0.19 7.29 -15.72
C LYS A 74 1.29 7.18 -15.38
N ASP A 75 1.67 7.81 -14.27
CA ASP A 75 2.99 7.78 -13.65
C ASP A 75 2.83 8.07 -12.14
N SER A 76 3.93 8.15 -11.39
CA SER A 76 3.86 8.32 -9.93
C SER A 76 3.35 9.68 -9.46
N LEU A 77 3.18 10.64 -10.36
CA LEU A 77 2.73 12.01 -10.08
C LEU A 77 1.41 12.36 -10.77
N SER A 78 0.99 11.61 -11.80
CA SER A 78 -0.19 11.94 -12.60
C SER A 78 -1.25 10.84 -12.61
N ILE A 79 -2.49 11.27 -12.42
CA ILE A 79 -3.67 10.42 -12.33
C ILE A 79 -4.36 10.34 -13.69
N ASP A 80 -4.82 9.14 -14.05
CA ASP A 80 -5.70 8.91 -15.19
C ASP A 80 -7.17 8.91 -14.74
N VAL A 81 -7.76 10.09 -14.73
CA VAL A 81 -9.16 10.29 -14.35
C VAL A 81 -10.09 9.48 -15.25
N LYS A 82 -9.85 9.44 -16.57
CA LYS A 82 -10.77 8.78 -17.50
C LYS A 82 -10.72 7.26 -17.36
N SER A 83 -9.53 6.70 -17.23
CA SER A 83 -9.37 5.26 -16.97
C SER A 83 -9.97 4.86 -15.63
N THR A 84 -9.90 5.73 -14.62
CA THR A 84 -10.51 5.49 -13.31
C THR A 84 -12.05 5.45 -13.39
N GLU A 85 -12.68 6.34 -14.16
CA GLU A 85 -14.14 6.30 -14.37
C GLU A 85 -14.60 4.98 -14.97
N ILE A 86 -13.94 4.53 -16.03
CA ILE A 86 -14.28 3.28 -16.71
C ILE A 86 -14.16 2.11 -15.73
N ALA A 87 -13.08 2.06 -14.96
CA ALA A 87 -12.87 1.02 -13.96
C ALA A 87 -13.92 1.06 -12.84
N LEU A 88 -14.36 2.25 -12.41
CA LEU A 88 -15.45 2.40 -11.44
C LEU A 88 -16.79 1.88 -11.97
N GLU A 89 -17.11 2.18 -13.22
CA GLU A 89 -18.33 1.67 -13.85
C GLU A 89 -18.30 0.14 -13.98
N GLU A 90 -17.18 -0.43 -14.44
CA GLU A 90 -16.98 -1.88 -14.54
C GLU A 90 -17.06 -2.56 -13.16
N PHE A 91 -16.41 -1.99 -12.15
CA PHE A 91 -16.48 -2.49 -10.79
C PHE A 91 -17.92 -2.47 -10.27
N ASN A 92 -18.65 -1.39 -10.50
CA ASN A 92 -20.05 -1.26 -10.07
C ASN A 92 -20.96 -2.32 -10.70
N LEU A 93 -20.72 -2.70 -11.96
CA LEU A 93 -21.46 -3.78 -12.64
C LEU A 93 -21.23 -5.15 -11.98
N GLN A 94 -20.04 -5.41 -11.44
CA GLN A 94 -19.66 -6.69 -10.82
C GLN A 94 -19.83 -6.71 -9.29
N LYS A 95 -20.08 -5.55 -8.68
CA LYS A 95 -20.00 -5.35 -7.23
C LYS A 95 -20.93 -6.26 -6.43
N SER A 96 -22.16 -6.47 -6.91
CA SER A 96 -23.13 -7.34 -6.24
C SER A 96 -22.69 -8.82 -6.25
N TYR A 97 -22.18 -9.30 -7.37
CA TYR A 97 -21.61 -10.64 -7.48
C TYR A 97 -20.38 -10.80 -6.59
N MET A 98 -19.50 -9.79 -6.61
CA MET A 98 -18.31 -9.78 -5.75
C MET A 98 -18.70 -9.82 -4.27
N GLN A 99 -19.69 -9.03 -3.85
CA GLN A 99 -20.21 -9.03 -2.49
C GLN A 99 -20.71 -10.41 -2.06
N ILE A 100 -21.53 -11.07 -2.90
CA ILE A 100 -22.06 -12.41 -2.60
C ILE A 100 -20.92 -13.42 -2.44
N SER A 101 -19.99 -13.42 -3.39
CA SER A 101 -18.81 -14.30 -3.34
C SER A 101 -17.95 -14.05 -2.09
N GLU A 102 -17.82 -12.81 -1.63
CA GLU A 102 -17.09 -12.50 -0.40
C GLU A 102 -17.84 -12.88 0.87
N ILE A 103 -19.17 -12.78 0.87
CA ILE A 103 -20.00 -13.29 1.96
C ILE A 103 -19.80 -14.81 2.10
N GLU A 104 -19.88 -15.56 1.00
CA GLU A 104 -19.66 -17.00 0.98
C GLU A 104 -18.25 -17.35 1.46
N ALA A 105 -17.22 -16.71 0.93
CA ALA A 105 -15.84 -16.93 1.37
C ALA A 105 -15.63 -16.65 2.86
N CYS A 106 -16.21 -15.56 3.39
CA CYS A 106 -16.10 -15.23 4.81
C CYS A 106 -16.82 -16.25 5.70
N LEU A 107 -17.98 -16.77 5.26
CA LEU A 107 -18.73 -17.81 5.98
C LEU A 107 -17.99 -19.14 5.97
N ASP A 108 -17.44 -19.55 4.81
CA ASP A 108 -16.64 -20.77 4.66
C ASP A 108 -15.36 -20.73 5.50
N PHE A 109 -14.73 -19.55 5.60
CA PHE A 109 -13.59 -19.34 6.47
C PHE A 109 -13.99 -19.19 7.94
N GLU A 110 -15.27 -19.07 8.28
CA GLU A 110 -15.77 -18.79 9.64
C GLU A 110 -15.15 -17.50 10.21
N THR A 111 -15.21 -16.42 9.44
CA THR A 111 -14.64 -15.11 9.79
C THR A 111 -15.25 -14.57 11.08
N ASP A 112 -14.40 -14.24 12.07
CA ASP A 112 -14.82 -13.60 13.34
C ASP A 112 -14.69 -12.06 13.28
N LEU A 113 -13.81 -11.55 12.41
CA LEU A 113 -13.52 -10.13 12.25
C LEU A 113 -13.08 -9.83 10.82
N VAL A 114 -13.63 -8.75 10.26
CA VAL A 114 -13.15 -8.20 8.98
C VAL A 114 -12.22 -7.03 9.25
N ILE A 115 -11.06 -6.98 8.60
CA ILE A 115 -10.21 -5.79 8.57
C ILE A 115 -10.08 -5.35 7.12
N SER A 116 -10.16 -4.05 6.85
CA SER A 116 -9.90 -3.53 5.52
C SER A 116 -8.93 -2.36 5.53
N ASP A 117 -7.85 -2.52 4.76
CA ASP A 117 -6.97 -1.44 4.34
C ASP A 117 -7.55 -0.78 3.08
N ALA A 118 -8.16 0.38 3.32
CA ALA A 118 -8.79 1.28 2.36
C ALA A 118 -10.01 0.75 1.58
N ALA A 119 -10.18 -0.53 1.27
CA ALA A 119 -11.34 -0.98 0.48
C ALA A 119 -12.68 -0.82 1.23
N SER A 120 -13.75 -0.37 0.56
CA SER A 120 -15.05 -0.10 1.19
C SER A 120 -15.99 -1.31 1.21
N LEU A 121 -16.00 -2.12 0.13
CA LEU A 121 -16.84 -3.30 -0.02
C LEU A 121 -16.83 -4.27 1.18
N PRO A 122 -15.68 -4.55 1.83
CA PRO A 122 -15.61 -5.46 2.97
C PRO A 122 -16.49 -5.07 4.16
N PHE A 123 -16.77 -3.78 4.36
CA PHE A 123 -17.62 -3.33 5.48
C PHE A 123 -19.08 -3.74 5.28
N THR A 124 -19.55 -3.73 4.03
CA THR A 124 -20.88 -4.25 3.70
C THR A 124 -20.93 -5.78 3.83
N VAL A 125 -19.83 -6.48 3.52
CA VAL A 125 -19.73 -7.94 3.74
C VAL A 125 -19.83 -8.25 5.25
N ALA A 126 -19.06 -7.54 6.07
CA ALA A 126 -19.05 -7.70 7.52
C ALA A 126 -20.44 -7.44 8.14
N ASP A 127 -21.12 -6.38 7.72
CA ASP A 127 -22.50 -6.11 8.17
C ASP A 127 -23.45 -7.25 7.80
N LYS A 128 -23.33 -7.84 6.60
CA LYS A 128 -24.21 -8.93 6.15
C LYS A 128 -24.02 -10.21 6.95
N ILE A 129 -22.77 -10.57 7.27
CA ILE A 129 -22.46 -11.76 8.08
C ILE A 129 -22.48 -11.50 9.59
N LYS A 130 -22.75 -10.24 10.00
CA LYS A 130 -22.92 -9.81 11.40
C LYS A 130 -21.68 -10.00 12.27
N VAL A 131 -20.52 -9.68 11.71
CA VAL A 131 -19.23 -9.68 12.43
C VAL A 131 -18.68 -8.25 12.55
N PRO A 132 -17.89 -7.94 13.59
CA PRO A 132 -17.24 -6.64 13.69
C PRO A 132 -16.28 -6.40 12.52
N SER A 133 -16.04 -5.12 12.21
CA SER A 133 -15.14 -4.70 11.14
C SER A 133 -14.27 -3.51 11.51
N LEU A 134 -13.00 -3.55 11.10
CA LEU A 134 -12.04 -2.47 11.34
C LEU A 134 -11.56 -1.88 10.02
N PHE A 135 -11.66 -0.55 9.90
CA PHE A 135 -10.93 0.19 8.88
C PHE A 135 -9.51 0.49 9.38
N VAL A 136 -8.51 0.32 8.51
CA VAL A 136 -7.13 0.76 8.75
C VAL A 136 -6.65 1.55 7.54
N GLY A 137 -6.25 2.80 7.73
CA GLY A 137 -5.80 3.59 6.57
C GLY A 137 -5.61 5.07 6.87
N ASN A 138 -5.16 5.80 5.86
CA ASN A 138 -4.98 7.25 5.93
C ASN A 138 -6.14 8.00 5.28
N PHE A 139 -6.80 7.39 4.30
CA PHE A 139 -7.89 8.00 3.57
C PHE A 139 -8.92 6.93 3.24
N THR A 140 -10.14 7.38 2.98
CA THR A 140 -11.20 6.56 2.43
C THR A 140 -11.41 6.94 0.97
N TRP A 141 -11.85 5.98 0.15
CA TRP A 141 -12.08 6.22 -1.27
C TRP A 141 -13.25 7.18 -1.51
N ASP A 142 -14.23 7.27 -0.60
CA ASP A 142 -15.30 8.26 -0.72
C ASP A 142 -14.76 9.70 -0.63
N PHE A 143 -13.81 9.95 0.29
CA PHE A 143 -13.12 11.24 0.38
C PHE A 143 -12.35 11.55 -0.90
N ILE A 144 -11.60 10.58 -1.44
CA ILE A 144 -10.80 10.78 -2.65
C ILE A 144 -11.73 11.06 -3.84
N TYR A 145 -12.76 10.24 -4.07
CA TYR A 145 -13.68 10.41 -5.18
C TYR A 145 -14.53 11.68 -5.06
N ALA A 146 -14.88 12.12 -3.85
CA ALA A 146 -15.56 13.40 -3.65
C ALA A 146 -14.73 14.58 -4.20
N GLY A 147 -13.39 14.51 -4.12
CA GLY A 147 -12.49 15.50 -4.71
C GLY A 147 -12.53 15.59 -6.25
N TYR A 148 -13.13 14.60 -6.92
CA TYR A 148 -13.32 14.55 -8.38
C TYR A 148 -14.79 14.68 -8.81
N ALA A 149 -15.72 14.91 -7.86
CA ALA A 149 -17.15 14.95 -8.15
C ALA A 149 -17.55 16.02 -9.19
N ASP A 150 -16.88 17.19 -9.18
CA ASP A 150 -17.12 18.27 -10.14
C ASP A 150 -16.64 17.92 -11.56
N GLN A 151 -15.70 16.98 -11.68
CA GLN A 151 -15.16 16.56 -12.98
C GLN A 151 -16.05 15.50 -13.64
N SER A 152 -16.78 14.70 -12.85
CA SER A 152 -17.64 13.66 -13.38
C SER A 152 -18.64 13.08 -12.38
N SER A 153 -19.85 12.87 -12.87
CA SER A 153 -20.94 12.25 -12.11
C SER A 153 -20.66 10.81 -11.67
N VAL A 154 -19.72 10.10 -12.33
CA VAL A 154 -19.28 8.76 -11.90
C VAL A 154 -18.59 8.84 -10.54
N PHE A 155 -17.69 9.81 -10.34
CA PHE A 155 -17.03 10.02 -9.05
C PHE A 155 -18.00 10.48 -7.97
N ALA A 156 -18.92 11.40 -8.30
CA ALA A 156 -19.94 11.84 -7.35
C ALA A 156 -20.78 10.66 -6.84
N ARG A 157 -21.22 9.77 -7.74
CA ARG A 157 -21.95 8.55 -7.38
C ARG A 157 -21.08 7.57 -6.60
N ALA A 158 -19.82 7.37 -7.01
CA ALA A 158 -18.90 6.48 -6.32
C ALA A 158 -18.65 6.95 -4.88
N ALA A 159 -18.46 8.26 -4.67
CA ALA A 159 -18.28 8.84 -3.35
C ALA A 159 -19.50 8.56 -2.45
N GLU A 160 -20.72 8.79 -2.93
CA GLU A 160 -21.96 8.52 -2.17
C GLU A 160 -22.11 7.03 -1.80
N VAL A 161 -21.88 6.14 -2.77
CA VAL A 161 -21.96 4.69 -2.53
C VAL A 161 -20.92 4.28 -1.49
N PHE A 162 -19.67 4.70 -1.65
CA PHE A 162 -18.57 4.26 -0.81
C PHE A 162 -18.69 4.85 0.60
N TYR A 163 -19.19 6.08 0.73
CA TYR A 163 -19.52 6.68 2.02
C TYR A 163 -20.47 5.77 2.81
N SER A 164 -21.53 5.28 2.15
CA SER A 164 -22.52 4.38 2.75
C SER A 164 -21.90 3.05 3.17
N GLU A 165 -20.92 2.54 2.43
CA GLU A 165 -20.22 1.30 2.77
C GLU A 165 -19.28 1.47 3.97
N TYR A 166 -18.46 2.53 3.99
CA TYR A 166 -17.60 2.82 5.14
C TYR A 166 -18.43 3.08 6.41
N TYR A 167 -19.66 3.58 6.28
CA TYR A 167 -20.57 3.77 7.42
C TYR A 167 -20.89 2.46 8.15
N HIS A 168 -20.76 1.31 7.48
CA HIS A 168 -20.92 -0.01 8.10
C HIS A 168 -19.67 -0.49 8.88
N ALA A 169 -18.54 0.24 8.81
CA ALA A 169 -17.35 -0.09 9.58
C ALA A 169 -17.66 0.01 11.09
N THR A 170 -17.28 -1.01 11.87
CA THR A 170 -17.47 -0.95 13.33
C THR A 170 -16.54 0.09 13.97
N PHE A 171 -15.30 0.20 13.50
CA PHE A 171 -14.35 1.18 14.02
C PHE A 171 -13.22 1.51 13.03
N GLY A 172 -12.82 2.78 12.96
CA GLY A 172 -11.72 3.28 12.14
C GLY A 172 -10.42 3.51 12.90
N LEU A 173 -9.31 2.99 12.37
CA LEU A 173 -7.95 3.25 12.83
C LEU A 173 -7.22 4.11 11.78
N LEU A 174 -7.17 5.41 12.05
CA LEU A 174 -6.57 6.39 11.14
C LEU A 174 -5.06 6.49 11.37
N LEU A 175 -4.29 6.18 10.33
CA LEU A 175 -2.83 6.32 10.31
C LEU A 175 -2.41 7.80 10.12
N PRO A 176 -1.19 8.22 10.54
CA PRO A 176 -0.73 9.61 10.39
C PRO A 176 -0.72 10.09 8.94
N PHE A 177 -0.91 11.39 8.70
CA PHE A 177 -1.21 11.95 7.36
C PHE A 177 -2.60 11.56 6.87
N ASP A 178 -3.55 11.45 7.80
CA ASP A 178 -4.94 11.12 7.48
C ASP A 178 -5.68 12.27 6.79
N CYS A 179 -6.55 11.91 5.87
CA CYS A 179 -7.59 12.76 5.32
C CYS A 179 -8.84 12.73 6.22
N PRO A 180 -9.74 13.72 6.10
CA PRO A 180 -11.10 13.61 6.64
C PRO A 180 -11.75 12.28 6.26
N ALA A 181 -12.31 11.58 7.25
CA ALA A 181 -12.93 10.26 7.10
C ALA A 181 -14.26 10.24 7.87
N GLU A 182 -15.17 11.14 7.48
CA GLU A 182 -16.47 11.34 8.12
C GLU A 182 -17.41 10.15 7.90
N SER A 183 -17.17 9.39 6.85
CA SER A 183 -17.85 8.13 6.55
C SER A 183 -17.59 7.02 7.58
N LEU A 184 -16.57 7.15 8.44
CA LEU A 184 -16.29 6.23 9.56
C LEU A 184 -16.86 6.82 10.86
N PRO A 185 -18.00 6.31 11.39
CA PRO A 185 -18.69 6.94 12.52
C PRO A 185 -17.85 6.97 13.78
N GLU A 186 -17.27 5.83 14.14
CA GLU A 186 -16.38 5.65 15.28
C GLU A 186 -14.95 5.48 14.77
N ARG A 187 -14.03 6.35 15.20
CA ARG A 187 -12.64 6.32 14.72
C ARG A 187 -11.67 6.92 15.72
N LYS A 188 -10.41 6.47 15.67
CA LYS A 188 -9.30 7.10 16.39
C LYS A 188 -8.03 7.16 15.54
N LYS A 189 -7.18 8.13 15.84
CA LYS A 189 -5.84 8.22 15.28
C LYS A 189 -4.91 7.25 15.99
N ILE A 190 -4.05 6.59 15.22
CA ILE A 190 -3.01 5.67 15.70
C ILE A 190 -1.63 6.10 15.17
N GLY A 191 -0.59 5.45 15.68
CA GLY A 191 0.79 5.68 15.24
C GLY A 191 1.07 5.15 13.84
N LEU A 192 2.22 5.53 13.28
CA LEU A 192 2.69 5.03 11.99
C LEU A 192 2.95 3.53 12.07
N VAL A 193 2.50 2.81 11.04
CA VAL A 193 2.85 1.40 10.83
C VAL A 193 3.80 1.30 9.65
N GLY A 194 4.94 0.66 9.87
CA GLY A 194 5.93 0.44 8.83
C GLY A 194 7.06 -0.43 9.33
N ARG A 195 7.80 -1.00 8.38
CA ARG A 195 9.01 -1.76 8.65
C ARG A 195 10.07 -0.87 9.29
N LYS A 196 10.85 -1.46 10.19
CA LYS A 196 11.97 -0.77 10.84
C LYS A 196 13.28 -1.18 10.17
N PRO A 197 14.26 -0.27 10.07
CA PRO A 197 15.61 -0.67 9.72
C PRO A 197 16.16 -1.66 10.76
N SER A 198 16.89 -2.65 10.27
CA SER A 198 17.67 -3.58 11.08
C SER A 198 19.06 -3.02 11.41
N LEU A 199 19.51 -2.03 10.64
CA LEU A 199 20.82 -1.39 10.77
C LEU A 199 20.69 0.08 11.17
N ASP A 200 21.64 0.56 11.96
CA ASP A 200 21.86 2.00 12.09
C ASP A 200 22.45 2.58 10.78
N LYS A 201 22.45 3.91 10.68
CA LYS A 201 22.89 4.64 9.49
C LYS A 201 24.31 4.29 9.03
N ARG A 202 25.25 4.10 9.97
CA ARG A 202 26.65 3.80 9.65
C ARG A 202 26.78 2.39 9.08
N ASN A 203 26.21 1.41 9.77
CA ASN A 203 26.21 0.02 9.33
C ASN A 203 25.44 -0.16 8.01
N ALA A 204 24.36 0.60 7.80
CA ALA A 204 23.63 0.60 6.56
C ALA A 204 24.46 1.18 5.40
N LYS A 205 25.13 2.33 5.61
CA LYS A 205 26.06 2.92 4.61
C LYS A 205 27.18 1.95 4.24
N GLU A 206 27.79 1.31 5.24
CA GLU A 206 28.82 0.28 5.01
C GLU A 206 28.30 -0.90 4.19
N ARG A 207 27.12 -1.45 4.56
CA ARG A 207 26.48 -2.56 3.85
C ARG A 207 26.23 -2.27 2.37
N PHE A 208 25.83 -1.05 2.04
CA PHE A 208 25.54 -0.64 0.67
C PHE A 208 26.74 0.01 -0.05
N GLY A 209 27.92 0.09 0.58
CA GLY A 209 29.08 0.75 0.00
C GLY A 209 28.88 2.25 -0.28
N LEU A 210 27.99 2.89 0.50
CA LEU A 210 27.69 4.31 0.41
C LEU A 210 28.67 5.10 1.29
N SER A 211 29.22 6.18 0.74
CA SER A 211 30.22 6.98 1.45
C SER A 211 29.60 7.86 2.53
N GLU A 212 30.28 7.99 3.65
CA GLU A 212 29.91 8.93 4.73
C GLU A 212 30.22 10.39 4.37
N ASN A 213 31.17 10.62 3.45
CA ASN A 213 31.68 11.95 3.11
C ASN A 213 30.89 12.67 2.02
N ILE A 214 29.93 11.98 1.39
CA ILE A 214 29.03 12.55 0.39
C ILE A 214 27.58 12.30 0.81
N MET A 215 26.69 13.16 0.34
CA MET A 215 25.27 13.08 0.62
C MET A 215 24.60 12.08 -0.33
N ASN A 216 23.97 11.06 0.22
CA ASN A 216 23.28 10.02 -0.54
C ASN A 216 21.79 10.37 -0.61
N LEU A 217 21.28 10.59 -1.82
CA LEU A 217 19.90 11.00 -2.09
C LEU A 217 19.13 9.80 -2.66
N LEU A 218 18.15 9.29 -1.92
CA LEU A 218 17.30 8.20 -2.34
C LEU A 218 16.21 8.71 -3.27
N PHE A 219 16.27 8.27 -4.53
CA PHE A 219 15.18 8.48 -5.46
C PHE A 219 14.33 7.22 -5.43
N SER A 220 13.14 7.36 -4.84
CA SER A 220 12.17 6.29 -4.76
C SER A 220 10.80 6.82 -5.19
N PHE A 221 10.42 6.44 -6.40
CA PHE A 221 9.15 6.86 -7.00
C PHE A 221 8.15 5.70 -7.10
N GLY A 222 8.28 4.67 -6.27
CA GLY A 222 7.35 3.53 -6.28
C GLY A 222 7.28 2.79 -7.63
N ALA A 223 6.20 2.04 -7.83
CA ALA A 223 6.03 1.10 -8.96
C ALA A 223 6.05 1.75 -10.34
N TYR A 224 5.51 2.96 -10.43
CA TYR A 224 5.16 3.58 -11.71
C TYR A 224 6.26 4.50 -12.23
N GLY A 225 7.35 4.67 -11.46
CA GLY A 225 8.51 5.46 -11.85
C GLY A 225 8.17 6.92 -12.18
N LEU A 226 9.11 7.61 -12.81
CA LEU A 226 8.89 8.95 -13.36
C LEU A 226 9.09 8.87 -14.87
N LYS A 227 8.01 8.58 -15.58
CA LYS A 227 8.03 8.67 -17.04
C LYS A 227 8.14 10.15 -17.41
N ASP A 228 9.23 10.52 -18.09
CA ASP A 228 9.47 11.87 -18.64
C ASP A 228 9.71 13.00 -17.64
N ALA A 229 9.97 12.74 -16.35
CA ALA A 229 10.33 13.82 -15.42
C ALA A 229 11.74 14.35 -15.75
N PRO A 230 11.91 15.64 -16.08
CA PRO A 230 13.20 16.18 -16.45
C PRO A 230 14.10 16.29 -15.23
N PHE A 231 15.09 15.39 -15.10
CA PHE A 231 16.17 15.56 -14.14
C PHE A 231 17.36 16.30 -14.80
N ARG A 232 17.77 17.40 -14.17
CA ARG A 232 18.90 18.24 -14.63
C ARG A 232 20.22 17.63 -14.20
N TRP A 233 20.64 16.57 -14.89
CA TRP A 233 21.90 15.85 -14.62
C TRP A 233 23.12 16.77 -14.64
N ASP A 234 23.11 17.82 -15.48
CA ASP A 234 24.15 18.83 -15.57
C ASP A 234 24.36 19.65 -14.29
N SER A 235 23.37 19.66 -13.39
CA SER A 235 23.43 20.37 -12.11
C SER A 235 23.89 19.49 -10.94
N LEU A 236 24.08 18.18 -11.16
CA LEU A 236 24.53 17.26 -10.12
C LEU A 236 26.03 17.44 -9.88
N ASP A 237 26.42 17.80 -8.64
CA ASP A 237 27.83 17.78 -8.22
C ASP A 237 28.20 16.39 -7.67
N PRO A 238 28.93 15.55 -8.43
CA PRO A 238 29.28 14.19 -8.04
C PRO A 238 30.25 14.13 -6.86
N LYS A 239 30.90 15.25 -6.50
CA LYS A 239 31.78 15.32 -5.32
C LYS A 239 30.98 15.51 -4.02
N ARG A 240 29.73 15.96 -4.12
CA ARG A 240 28.86 16.27 -2.98
C ARG A 240 27.70 15.29 -2.86
N TYR A 241 27.17 14.82 -3.99
CA TYR A 241 25.93 14.06 -4.03
C TYR A 241 26.11 12.72 -4.76
N ARG A 242 25.43 11.71 -4.23
CA ARG A 242 25.23 10.41 -4.88
C ARG A 242 23.74 10.14 -4.96
N ILE A 243 23.27 9.75 -6.13
CA ILE A 243 21.88 9.32 -6.32
C ILE A 243 21.80 7.82 -6.06
N VAL A 244 20.85 7.43 -5.22
CA VAL A 244 20.56 6.04 -4.88
C VAL A 244 19.22 5.69 -5.47
N LEU A 245 19.15 4.64 -6.28
CA LEU A 245 17.95 4.16 -6.95
C LEU A 245 17.52 2.83 -6.37
N SER A 246 16.22 2.71 -6.08
CA SER A 246 15.61 1.42 -5.75
C SER A 246 14.19 1.35 -6.27
N GLY A 247 13.87 0.27 -7.00
CA GLY A 247 12.55 0.01 -7.53
C GLY A 247 11.99 1.12 -8.43
N THR A 248 12.85 1.95 -9.03
CA THR A 248 12.45 3.07 -9.88
C THR A 248 12.86 2.76 -11.31
N ASP A 249 11.90 2.76 -12.23
CA ASP A 249 12.15 2.76 -13.67
C ASP A 249 12.61 4.16 -14.11
N MET A 250 13.85 4.52 -13.74
CA MET A 250 14.57 5.59 -14.42
C MET A 250 15.36 5.00 -15.57
N ASN A 251 15.26 5.63 -16.73
CA ASN A 251 16.02 5.21 -17.88
C ASN A 251 17.51 5.51 -17.67
N LEU A 252 18.27 4.47 -17.31
CA LEU A 252 19.71 4.59 -17.04
C LEU A 252 20.51 5.06 -18.27
N SER A 253 19.94 4.96 -19.50
CA SER A 253 20.58 5.50 -20.69
C SER A 253 20.67 7.02 -20.69
N ASP A 254 19.79 7.70 -19.95
CA ASP A 254 19.71 9.16 -19.92
C ASP A 254 20.74 9.78 -18.97
N ILE A 255 21.47 8.94 -18.23
CA ILE A 255 22.53 9.35 -17.31
C ILE A 255 23.81 9.61 -18.12
N PRO A 256 24.36 10.84 -18.09
CA PRO A 256 25.62 11.16 -18.73
C PRO A 256 26.74 10.22 -18.26
N GLU A 257 27.60 9.77 -19.17
CA GLU A 257 28.62 8.76 -18.89
C GLU A 257 29.56 9.15 -17.75
N ASN A 258 29.89 10.44 -17.64
CA ASN A 258 30.72 11.01 -16.57
C ASN A 258 30.06 11.02 -15.19
N LEU A 259 28.73 10.80 -15.10
CA LEU A 259 27.97 10.80 -13.84
C LEU A 259 27.50 9.42 -13.41
N ARG A 260 27.68 8.37 -14.24
CA ARG A 260 27.22 7.01 -13.92
C ARG A 260 27.79 6.46 -12.62
N SER A 261 29.05 6.80 -12.28
CA SER A 261 29.69 6.42 -11.01
C SER A 261 29.11 7.11 -9.77
N SER A 262 28.29 8.13 -9.97
CA SER A 262 27.59 8.88 -8.91
C SER A 262 26.16 8.41 -8.71
N VAL A 263 25.76 7.34 -9.40
CA VAL A 263 24.46 6.68 -9.27
C VAL A 263 24.68 5.25 -8.78
N SER A 264 23.92 4.81 -7.78
CA SER A 264 23.96 3.46 -7.25
C SER A 264 22.57 2.86 -7.26
N THR A 265 22.42 1.66 -7.83
CA THR A 265 21.13 1.00 -7.99
C THR A 265 21.07 -0.26 -7.14
N PHE A 266 20.02 -0.41 -6.35
CA PHE A 266 19.79 -1.56 -5.48
C PHE A 266 18.42 -2.19 -5.74
N SER A 267 18.42 -3.50 -5.95
CA SER A 267 17.22 -4.34 -6.08
C SER A 267 17.25 -5.47 -5.04
N ASN A 268 16.07 -5.94 -4.63
CA ASN A 268 15.92 -7.05 -3.69
C ASN A 268 16.67 -6.85 -2.35
N VAL A 269 16.70 -5.61 -1.86
CA VAL A 269 17.32 -5.26 -0.58
C VAL A 269 16.25 -5.01 0.49
N HIS A 270 16.64 -5.12 1.75
CA HIS A 270 15.80 -4.68 2.85
C HIS A 270 15.67 -3.15 2.80
N TYR A 271 14.61 -2.67 2.15
CA TYR A 271 14.40 -1.26 1.82
C TYR A 271 14.52 -0.29 3.01
N PRO A 272 14.02 -0.59 4.22
CA PRO A 272 14.24 0.26 5.39
C PRO A 272 15.72 0.50 5.72
N ASP A 273 16.60 -0.49 5.51
CA ASP A 273 18.04 -0.28 5.69
C ASP A 273 18.60 0.65 4.60
N LEU A 274 18.09 0.55 3.37
CA LEU A 274 18.50 1.45 2.29
C LEU A 274 18.08 2.91 2.58
N VAL A 275 16.86 3.11 3.10
CA VAL A 275 16.39 4.41 3.59
C VAL A 275 17.31 4.90 4.71
N ALA A 276 17.67 4.05 5.67
CA ALA A 276 18.57 4.42 6.76
C ALA A 276 19.99 4.78 6.28
N ALA A 277 20.46 4.17 5.19
CA ALA A 277 21.75 4.47 4.59
C ALA A 277 21.77 5.82 3.83
N CYS A 278 20.60 6.31 3.41
CA CYS A 278 20.47 7.56 2.69
C CYS A 278 20.34 8.75 3.65
N ASP A 279 20.67 9.94 3.13
CA ASP A 279 20.61 11.18 3.87
C ASP A 279 19.29 11.92 3.64
N TYR A 280 18.69 11.74 2.44
CA TYR A 280 17.40 12.26 2.01
C TYR A 280 16.69 11.27 1.10
#